data_AF-A0A847ZVU0-F1
#
_entry.id   AF-A0A847ZVU0-F1
#
_cell.length_a   1.000
_cell.length_b   1.000
_cell.length_c   1.000
_cell.angle_alpha   90.00
_cell.angle_beta   90.00
_cell.angle_gamma   90.00
#
_symmetry.space_group_name_H-M   'P 1'
#
loop_
_entity.id
_entity.type
_entity.pdbx_description
1 polymer ?
#
loop_
_entity_poly.entity_id
_entity_poly.type
_entity_poly.pdbx_seq_one_letter_code
_entity_poly.pdbx_strand_id
1 'polypeptide(L)'
;MHQLEETLRREARRRRGEGHFDFTALLAEFRPRLVASRQQRNTPGNYSILVADRSALLMPELIPLGWPRHCLLCTDGFYRAVDHYGLFDDVGLMTASLAPAGVDTVLKSIREVERADPECRQHLRFKPADDATAVSLTASL
;
A
#
# COMPACT_ATOMS: atom_id res chain seq x y z
N MET A 1 -10.73 2.43 9.53
CA MET A 1 -10.10 1.45 8.61
C MET A 1 -8.98 0.66 9.27
N HIS A 2 -8.02 1.34 9.93
CA HIS A 2 -6.83 0.72 10.52
C HIS A 2 -7.15 -0.52 11.38
N GLN A 3 -8.13 -0.44 12.28
CA GLN A 3 -8.50 -1.56 13.16
C GLN A 3 -9.05 -2.80 12.43
N LEU A 4 -9.85 -2.63 11.36
CA LEU A 4 -10.44 -3.77 10.64
C LEU A 4 -9.37 -4.48 9.79
N GLU A 5 -8.56 -3.71 9.07
CA GLU A 5 -7.47 -4.26 8.25
C GLU A 5 -6.39 -4.88 9.12
N GLU A 6 -6.05 -4.28 10.26
CA GLU A 6 -5.18 -4.91 11.25
C GLU A 6 -5.76 -6.20 11.79
N THR A 7 -7.06 -6.25 12.09
CA THR A 7 -7.71 -7.46 12.59
C THR A 7 -7.65 -8.56 11.55
N LEU A 8 -7.92 -8.24 10.28
CA LEU A 8 -7.77 -9.18 9.17
C LEU A 8 -6.31 -9.66 9.03
N ARG A 9 -5.32 -8.76 9.12
CA ARG A 9 -3.89 -9.11 9.08
C ARG A 9 -3.48 -10.00 10.26
N ARG A 10 -3.94 -9.69 11.48
CA ARG A 10 -3.68 -10.50 12.69
C ARG A 10 -4.25 -11.90 12.53
N GLU A 11 -5.49 -12.01 12.08
CA GLU A 11 -6.14 -13.29 11.87
C GLU A 11 -5.45 -14.11 10.76
N ALA A 12 -5.05 -13.45 9.67
CA ALA A 12 -4.29 -14.10 8.60
C ALA A 12 -2.94 -14.63 9.10
N ARG A 13 -2.22 -13.87 9.95
CA ARG A 13 -0.97 -14.33 10.57
C ARG A 13 -1.19 -15.53 11.48
N ARG A 14 -2.24 -15.50 12.31
CA ARG A 14 -2.62 -16.62 13.19
C ARG A 14 -2.89 -17.90 12.38
N ARG A 15 -3.77 -17.83 11.37
CA ARG A 15 -4.11 -18.97 10.50
C ARG A 15 -2.90 -19.52 9.73
N ARG A 16 -1.99 -18.65 9.25
CA ARG A 16 -0.71 -19.10 8.65
C ARG A 16 0.16 -19.87 9.63
N GLY A 17 0.26 -19.41 10.88
CA GLY A 17 0.98 -20.12 11.95
C GLY A 17 0.41 -21.52 12.23
N GLU A 18 -0.87 -21.73 11.93
CA GLU A 18 -1.58 -23.01 12.02
C GLU A 18 -1.54 -23.82 10.71
N GLY A 19 -0.87 -23.34 9.66
CA GLY A 19 -0.76 -24.00 8.36
C GLY A 19 -1.94 -23.76 7.40
N HIS A 20 -2.84 -22.83 7.71
CA HIS A 20 -3.97 -22.47 6.87
C HIS A 20 -3.64 -21.27 5.96
N PHE A 21 -3.65 -21.49 4.65
CA PHE A 21 -3.28 -20.49 3.63
C PHE A 21 -4.44 -20.06 2.72
N ASP A 22 -5.68 -20.49 3.01
CA ASP A 22 -6.85 -20.08 2.22
C ASP A 22 -7.28 -18.65 2.56
N PHE A 23 -6.58 -17.67 1.97
CA PHE A 23 -6.92 -16.26 2.12
C PHE A 23 -8.24 -15.90 1.43
N THR A 24 -8.69 -16.69 0.45
CA THR A 24 -9.96 -16.46 -0.24
C THR A 24 -11.12 -16.69 0.72
N ALA A 25 -11.10 -17.80 1.48
CA ALA A 25 -12.09 -18.06 2.52
C ALA A 25 -12.06 -17.00 3.63
N LEU A 26 -10.87 -16.59 4.08
CA LEU A 26 -10.73 -15.54 5.08
C LEU A 26 -11.27 -14.18 4.58
N LEU A 27 -10.99 -13.80 3.33
CA LEU A 27 -11.53 -12.57 2.75
C LEU A 27 -13.05 -12.65 2.57
N ALA A 28 -13.60 -13.83 2.24
CA ALA A 28 -15.04 -14.03 2.15
C ALA A 28 -15.72 -13.81 3.51
N GLU A 29 -15.12 -14.32 4.59
CA GLU A 29 -15.58 -14.12 5.97
C GLU A 29 -15.60 -12.62 6.36
N PHE A 30 -14.55 -11.88 5.99
CA PHE A 30 -14.44 -10.45 6.32
C PHE A 30 -15.20 -9.53 5.35
N ARG A 31 -15.64 -10.04 4.19
CA ARG A 31 -16.23 -9.24 3.11
C ARG A 31 -17.36 -8.31 3.56
N PRO A 32 -18.36 -8.74 4.36
CA PRO A 32 -19.44 -7.84 4.78
C PRO A 32 -18.94 -6.62 5.55
N ARG A 33 -17.97 -6.83 6.45
CA ARG A 33 -17.35 -5.78 7.26
C ARG A 33 -16.49 -4.85 6.42
N LEU A 34 -15.75 -5.39 5.45
CA LEU A 34 -14.94 -4.60 4.51
C LEU A 34 -15.82 -3.72 3.62
N VAL A 35 -16.95 -4.24 3.12
CA VAL A 35 -17.92 -3.48 2.32
C VAL A 35 -18.54 -2.36 3.16
N ALA A 36 -19.02 -2.66 4.36
CA ALA A 36 -19.57 -1.65 5.27
C ALA A 36 -18.53 -0.56 5.61
N SER A 37 -17.28 -0.95 5.86
CA SER A 37 -16.20 0.01 6.12
C SER A 37 -15.89 0.91 4.92
N ARG A 38 -16.01 0.40 3.69
CA ARG A 38 -15.80 1.19 2.47
C ARG A 38 -16.86 2.27 2.28
N GLN A 39 -18.09 2.00 2.69
CA GLN A 39 -19.20 2.97 2.62
C GLN A 39 -19.01 4.16 3.59
N GLN A 40 -18.16 3.99 4.61
CA GLN A 40 -17.81 5.04 5.59
C GLN A 40 -16.55 5.83 5.20
N ARG A 41 -16.01 5.61 3.98
CA ARG A 41 -14.84 6.36 3.49
C ARG A 41 -15.24 7.80 3.22
N ASN A 42 -14.37 8.73 3.61
CA ASN A 42 -14.54 10.15 3.33
C ASN A 42 -15.88 10.71 3.83
N THR A 43 -16.43 10.15 4.91
CA THR A 43 -17.59 10.70 5.61
C THR A 43 -17.14 11.38 6.89
N PRO A 44 -17.77 12.49 7.32
CA PRO A 44 -17.43 13.17 8.57
C PRO A 44 -17.34 12.20 9.76
N GLY A 45 -16.32 12.36 10.60
CA GLY A 45 -16.09 11.52 11.78
C GLY A 45 -15.59 10.10 11.49
N ASN A 46 -15.26 9.78 10.24
CA ASN A 46 -14.68 8.49 9.85
C ASN A 46 -13.23 8.67 9.37
N TYR A 47 -12.81 7.94 8.33
CA TYR A 47 -11.44 7.99 7.83
C TYR A 47 -11.39 8.53 6.40
N SER A 48 -10.32 9.26 6.10
CA SER A 48 -10.07 9.83 4.78
C SER A 48 -9.14 8.93 3.97
N ILE A 49 -9.41 8.80 2.68
CA ILE A 49 -8.49 8.25 1.69
C ILE A 49 -8.46 9.16 0.46
N LEU A 50 -7.31 9.19 -0.21
CA LEU A 50 -7.19 9.91 -1.47
C LEU A 50 -7.99 9.19 -2.56
N VAL A 51 -8.98 9.89 -3.12
CA VAL A 51 -9.81 9.44 -4.24
C VAL A 51 -10.04 10.62 -5.18
N ALA A 52 -10.36 10.34 -6.44
CA ALA A 52 -10.59 11.35 -7.48
C ALA A 52 -11.99 11.99 -7.38
N ASP A 53 -12.41 12.38 -6.18
CA ASP A 53 -13.67 13.08 -5.95
C ASP A 53 -13.58 14.04 -4.75
N ARG A 54 -14.53 14.97 -4.63
CA ARG A 54 -14.50 16.05 -3.63
C ARG A 54 -14.60 15.54 -2.18
N SER A 55 -15.08 14.32 -1.94
CA SER A 55 -15.16 13.75 -0.59
C SER A 55 -13.78 13.64 0.06
N ALA A 56 -12.70 13.44 -0.71
CA ALA A 56 -11.33 13.41 -0.19
C ALA A 56 -10.91 14.73 0.49
N LEU A 57 -11.59 15.84 0.17
CA LEU A 57 -11.31 17.16 0.73
C LEU A 57 -12.06 17.44 2.04
N LEU A 58 -12.92 16.53 2.51
CA LEU A 58 -13.70 16.74 3.73
C LEU A 58 -12.87 16.65 5.01
N MET A 59 -11.76 15.90 4.96
CA MET A 59 -10.85 15.69 6.08
C MET A 59 -9.40 15.71 5.57
N PRO A 60 -8.90 16.87 5.09
CA PRO A 60 -7.55 16.98 4.58
C PRO A 60 -6.56 16.95 5.75
N GLU A 61 -5.47 16.21 5.56
CA GLU A 61 -4.30 16.32 6.43
C GLU A 61 -3.30 17.26 5.76
N LEU A 62 -2.92 18.32 6.49
CA LEU A 62 -1.99 19.33 6.00
C LEU A 62 -0.65 19.14 6.70
N ILE A 63 0.38 18.84 5.91
CA ILE A 63 1.74 18.63 6.39
C ILE A 63 2.62 19.73 5.79
N PRO A 64 3.26 20.60 6.60
CA PRO A 64 4.24 21.56 6.11
C PRO A 64 5.50 20.84 5.60
N LEU A 65 5.75 20.89 4.28
CA LEU A 65 6.90 20.22 3.65
C LEU A 65 8.11 21.14 3.40
N GLY A 66 7.95 22.45 3.55
CA GLY A 66 8.97 23.43 3.17
C GLY A 66 9.20 23.44 1.66
N TRP A 67 10.47 23.44 1.24
CA TRP A 67 10.89 23.50 -0.17
C TRP A 67 11.76 22.29 -0.53
N PRO A 68 11.19 21.08 -0.57
CA PRO A 68 11.97 19.88 -0.82
C PRO A 68 12.51 19.91 -2.25
N ARG A 69 13.80 19.62 -2.41
CA ARG A 69 14.42 19.46 -3.73
C ARG A 69 13.87 18.23 -4.46
N HIS A 70 13.53 17.19 -3.72
CA HIS A 70 13.08 15.91 -4.25
C HIS A 70 11.79 15.47 -3.56
N CYS A 71 10.85 14.97 -4.32
CA CYS A 71 9.60 14.44 -3.81
C CYS A 71 9.23 13.16 -4.56
N LEU A 72 8.85 12.12 -3.81
CA LEU A 72 8.28 10.89 -4.34
C LEU A 72 6.82 10.82 -3.91
N LEU A 73 5.92 10.85 -4.87
CA LEU A 73 4.50 10.59 -4.67
C LEU A 73 4.21 9.18 -5.16
N CYS A 74 3.64 8.32 -4.33
CA CYS A 74 3.39 6.93 -4.72
C CYS A 74 2.12 6.37 -4.09
N THR A 75 1.53 5.36 -4.73
CA THR A 75 0.41 4.59 -4.16
C THR A 75 0.93 3.62 -3.11
N ASP A 76 0.04 3.18 -2.22
CA ASP A 76 0.32 2.09 -1.27
C ASP A 76 0.87 0.85 -1.99
N GLY A 77 0.36 0.52 -3.18
CA GLY A 77 0.85 -0.56 -4.02
C GLY A 77 2.32 -0.46 -4.44
N PHE A 78 2.85 0.76 -4.64
CA PHE A 78 4.27 0.98 -4.91
C PHE A 78 5.10 0.96 -3.62
N TYR A 79 4.56 1.53 -2.54
CA TYR A 79 5.22 1.54 -1.22
C TYR A 79 5.38 0.13 -0.60
N ARG A 80 4.70 -0.89 -1.16
CA ARG A 80 4.93 -2.31 -0.82
C ARG A 80 6.39 -2.75 -0.91
N ALA A 81 7.19 -2.08 -1.73
CA ALA A 81 8.64 -2.30 -1.78
C ALA A 81 9.31 -2.15 -0.40
N VAL A 82 8.75 -1.31 0.47
CA VAL A 82 9.21 -1.09 1.85
C VAL A 82 8.45 -2.01 2.81
N ASP A 83 7.15 -1.81 2.97
CA ASP A 83 6.39 -2.34 4.12
C ASP A 83 5.91 -3.81 3.98
N HIS A 84 5.94 -4.39 2.77
CA HIS A 84 5.55 -5.79 2.54
C HIS A 84 6.72 -6.65 2.07
N TYR A 85 7.57 -6.10 1.20
CA TYR A 85 8.63 -6.86 0.53
C TYR A 85 10.00 -6.64 1.14
N GLY A 86 10.21 -5.55 1.90
CA GLY A 86 11.49 -5.26 2.55
C GLY A 86 12.65 -5.09 1.56
N LEU A 87 12.36 -4.66 0.33
CA LEU A 87 13.36 -4.41 -0.72
C LEU A 87 14.17 -3.14 -0.43
N PHE A 88 13.54 -2.17 0.22
CA PHE A 88 14.13 -0.89 0.61
C PHE A 88 13.59 -0.46 1.97
N ASP A 89 14.31 0.46 2.63
CA ASP A 89 13.72 1.36 3.61
C ASP A 89 13.22 2.64 2.92
N ASP A 90 12.66 3.59 3.69
CA ASP A 90 12.13 4.85 3.14
C ASP A 90 13.17 5.65 2.35
N VAL A 91 14.39 5.72 2.90
CA VAL A 91 15.50 6.45 2.28
C VAL A 91 15.94 5.75 0.99
N GLY A 92 16.11 4.44 1.03
CA GLY A 92 16.49 3.62 -0.11
C GLY A 92 15.46 3.67 -1.24
N LEU A 93 14.17 3.68 -0.91
CA LEU A 93 13.10 3.85 -1.89
C LEU A 93 13.19 5.20 -2.60
N MET A 94 13.41 6.29 -1.83
CA MET A 94 13.59 7.63 -2.38
C MET A 94 14.83 7.69 -3.28
N THR A 95 15.99 7.19 -2.81
CA THR A 95 17.24 7.18 -3.59
C THR A 95 17.10 6.38 -4.87
N ALA A 96 16.54 5.17 -4.81
CA ALA A 96 16.32 4.33 -5.99
C ALA A 96 15.40 5.00 -7.01
N SER A 97 14.33 5.66 -6.53
CA SER A 97 13.36 6.34 -7.40
C SER A 97 13.90 7.61 -8.07
N LEU A 98 14.99 8.19 -7.56
CA LEU A 98 15.65 9.37 -8.13
C LEU A 98 16.67 9.02 -9.23
N ALA A 99 17.10 7.76 -9.32
CA ALA A 99 17.99 7.32 -10.38
C ALA A 99 17.33 7.43 -11.76
N PRO A 100 18.11 7.50 -12.86
CA PRO A 100 17.57 7.38 -14.21
C PRO A 100 16.73 6.10 -14.36
N ALA A 101 15.49 6.23 -14.82
CA ALA A 101 14.50 5.14 -14.86
C ALA A 101 14.27 4.43 -13.50
N GLY A 102 14.54 5.13 -12.39
CA GLY A 102 14.50 4.59 -11.03
C GLY A 102 13.13 4.07 -10.62
N VAL A 103 12.08 4.83 -10.91
CA VAL A 103 10.68 4.42 -10.64
C VAL A 103 10.34 3.10 -11.36
N ASP A 104 10.70 2.97 -12.63
CA ASP A 104 10.47 1.74 -13.40
C ASP A 104 11.27 0.56 -12.86
N THR A 105 12.52 0.80 -12.43
CA THR A 105 13.38 -0.21 -11.82
C THR A 105 12.81 -0.74 -10.51
N VAL A 106 12.32 0.15 -9.64
CA VAL A 106 11.64 -0.23 -8.40
C VAL A 106 10.37 -1.02 -8.71
N LEU A 107 9.55 -0.57 -9.67
CA LEU A 107 8.34 -1.28 -10.05
C LEU A 107 8.64 -2.69 -10.58
N LYS A 108 9.68 -2.86 -11.39
CA LYS A 108 10.13 -4.18 -11.85
C LYS A 108 10.53 -5.09 -10.69
N SER A 109 11.28 -4.57 -9.73
CA SER A 109 11.68 -5.29 -8.53
C SER A 109 10.47 -5.77 -7.71
N ILE A 110 9.45 -4.92 -7.56
CA ILE A 110 8.16 -5.30 -6.96
C ILE A 110 7.54 -6.48 -7.72
N ARG A 111 7.42 -6.37 -9.05
CA ARG A 111 6.78 -7.43 -9.87
C ARG A 111 7.57 -8.74 -9.87
N GLU A 112 8.90 -8.70 -9.70
CA GLU A 112 9.73 -9.88 -9.56
C GLU A 112 9.42 -10.65 -8.28
N VAL A 113 9.32 -9.96 -7.13
CA VAL A 113 8.89 -10.58 -5.86
C VAL A 113 7.49 -11.17 -5.98
N GLU A 114 6.56 -10.43 -6.59
CA GLU A 114 5.19 -10.90 -6.77
C GLU A 114 5.10 -12.16 -7.65
N ARG A 115 5.92 -12.26 -8.70
CA ARG A 115 5.99 -13.43 -9.59
C ARG A 115 6.66 -14.63 -8.93
N ALA A 116 7.63 -14.39 -8.03
CA ALA A 116 8.27 -15.44 -7.24
C ALA A 116 7.35 -16.00 -6.14
N ASP A 117 6.34 -15.24 -5.72
CA ASP A 117 5.38 -15.61 -4.68
C ASP A 117 3.91 -15.53 -5.18
N PRO A 118 3.52 -16.28 -6.24
CA PRO A 118 2.20 -16.12 -6.87
C PRO A 118 1.04 -16.48 -5.93
N GLU A 119 1.29 -17.38 -4.99
CA GLU A 119 0.31 -17.83 -3.99
C GLU A 119 0.36 -17.00 -2.69
N CYS A 120 1.15 -15.94 -2.65
CA CYS A 120 1.29 -15.04 -1.50
C CYS A 120 1.70 -15.78 -0.22
N ARG A 121 2.49 -16.85 -0.28
CA ARG A 121 2.90 -17.65 0.89
C ARG A 121 4.02 -16.98 1.66
N GLN A 122 4.99 -16.39 0.95
CA GLN A 122 6.15 -15.74 1.56
C GLN A 122 5.76 -14.39 2.17
N HIS A 123 5.10 -13.53 1.39
CA HIS A 123 4.66 -12.23 1.85
C HIS A 123 3.16 -12.26 2.17
N LEU A 124 2.74 -11.74 3.32
CA LEU A 124 1.32 -11.70 3.70
C LEU A 124 0.56 -10.71 2.83
N ARG A 125 -0.17 -11.24 1.85
CA ARG A 125 -0.89 -10.44 0.85
C ARG A 125 -2.24 -11.10 0.56
N PHE A 126 -3.25 -10.25 0.40
CA PHE A 126 -4.63 -10.66 0.11
C PHE A 126 -4.96 -10.62 -1.39
N LYS A 127 -4.02 -10.16 -2.21
CA LYS A 127 -4.06 -10.14 -3.66
C LYS A 127 -2.63 -10.33 -4.21
N PRO A 128 -2.46 -11.05 -5.34
CA PRO A 128 -1.13 -11.30 -5.92
C PRO A 128 -0.39 -10.05 -6.37
N ALA A 129 -1.11 -8.99 -6.70
CA ALA A 129 -0.53 -7.71 -7.10
C ALA A 129 -1.46 -6.57 -6.70
N ASP A 130 -0.88 -5.40 -6.45
CA ASP A 130 -1.61 -4.13 -6.32
C ASP A 130 -1.33 -3.21 -7.51
N ASP A 131 -2.21 -2.23 -7.72
CA ASP A 131 -1.95 -1.10 -8.59
C ASP A 131 -0.83 -0.26 -7.95
N ALA A 132 0.28 -0.14 -8.67
CA ALA A 132 1.50 0.49 -8.18
C ALA A 132 1.87 1.63 -9.13
N THR A 133 1.74 2.85 -8.64
CA THR A 133 2.01 4.08 -9.39
C THR A 133 2.91 4.98 -8.56
N ALA A 134 3.90 5.60 -9.20
CA ALA A 134 4.73 6.61 -8.57
C ALA A 134 5.14 7.72 -9.53
N VAL A 135 5.38 8.90 -8.97
CA VAL A 135 5.94 10.08 -9.65
C VAL A 135 7.10 10.58 -8.81
N SER A 136 8.28 10.63 -9.43
CA SER A 136 9.49 11.20 -8.85
C SER A 136 9.68 12.60 -9.41
N LEU A 137 9.74 13.60 -8.53
CA LEU A 137 9.86 15.01 -8.85
C LEU A 137 11.20 15.53 -8.34
N THR A 138 11.89 16.31 -9.17
CA THR A 138 13.09 17.05 -8.77
C THR A 138 12.92 18.51 -9.16
N ALA A 139 13.00 19.40 -8.17
CA ALA A 139 13.04 20.83 -8.41
C ALA A 139 14.35 21.19 -9.11
N SER A 140 14.24 21.86 -10.26
CA SER A 140 15.38 22.53 -10.89
C SER A 140 15.46 23.93 -10.29
N LEU A 141 16.65 24.30 -9.83
CA LEU A 141 16.97 25.66 -9.42
C LEU A 141 17.05 26.58 -10.64
#